data_AF-F1L5K2-F1
#
_entry.id   AF-F1L5K2-F1
#
_cell.length_a   1.000
_cell.length_b   1.000
_cell.length_c   1.000
_cell.angle_alpha   90.00
_cell.angle_beta   90.00
_cell.angle_gamma   90.00
#
_symmetry.space_group_name_H-M   'P 1'
#
loop_
_entity.id
_entity.type
_entity.pdbx_description
1 polymer ?
#
loop_
_entity_poly.entity_id
_entity_poly.type
_entity_poly.pdbx_seq_one_letter_code
_entity_poly.pdbx_strand_id
1 'polypeptide(L)'
;MTVGINMLDRDEKGLNNHVMMDFGDVFAEPDSSHSWQWTWRIAHRIYSFISGFVYKLLAAIFAIPIAILFGILFALFSAISIFLCTPIGRLLGIPANGIAKAWDFFVHRFLDPIFSSLGLCCGAFASRKTDMHDSPTVLA
;
A
#
# COMPACT_ATOMS: atom_id res chain seq x y z
N MET A 1 16.45 17.19 2.49
CA MET A 1 15.10 16.81 2.00
C MET A 1 14.12 17.19 3.08
N THR A 2 13.30 18.22 2.85
CA THR A 2 12.31 18.66 3.84
C THR A 2 11.16 17.66 3.83
N VAL A 3 10.95 16.95 4.94
CA VAL A 3 9.79 16.08 5.13
C VAL A 3 8.58 16.98 5.38
N GLY A 4 7.99 17.48 4.31
CA GLY A 4 6.85 18.38 4.35
C GLY A 4 6.08 18.33 3.05
N ILE A 5 4.77 18.53 3.11
CA ILE A 5 3.90 18.60 1.94
C ILE A 5 4.35 19.74 1.01
N ASN A 6 4.52 19.45 -0.28
CA ASN A 6 4.84 20.48 -1.27
C ASN A 6 3.56 21.28 -1.58
N MET A 7 3.56 22.56 -1.20
CA MET A 7 2.40 23.44 -1.39
C MET A 7 2.35 24.06 -2.79
N LEU A 8 3.46 24.05 -3.53
CA LEU A 8 3.57 24.60 -4.87
C LEU A 8 3.20 23.55 -5.92
N ASP A 9 3.71 22.33 -5.75
CA ASP A 9 3.34 21.17 -6.55
C ASP A 9 2.29 20.34 -5.82
N ARG A 10 1.02 20.57 -6.17
CA ARG A 10 -0.14 19.93 -5.52
C ARG A 10 -0.38 18.50 -6.00
N ASP A 11 0.35 18.03 -7.02
CA ASP A 11 0.25 16.66 -7.56
C ASP A 11 1.64 16.06 -7.85
N GLU A 12 2.56 16.13 -6.89
CA GLU A 12 3.92 15.58 -7.00
C GLU A 12 3.94 14.08 -7.36
N LYS A 13 2.87 13.35 -7.05
CA LYS A 13 2.71 11.91 -7.32
C LYS A 13 2.02 11.61 -8.65
N GLY A 14 1.59 12.63 -9.39
CA GLY A 14 0.92 12.48 -10.69
C GLY A 14 -0.37 11.65 -10.62
N LEU A 15 -1.13 11.76 -9.53
CA LEU A 15 -2.37 11.01 -9.34
C LEU A 15 -3.44 11.42 -10.35
N ASN A 16 -3.42 12.67 -10.80
CA ASN A 16 -4.45 13.25 -11.67
C ASN A 16 -3.97 13.48 -13.11
N ASN A 17 -2.93 12.75 -13.55
CA ASN A 17 -2.42 12.83 -14.93
C ASN A 17 -3.50 12.59 -16.00
N HIS A 18 -4.57 11.88 -15.66
CA HIS A 18 -5.70 11.60 -16.55
C HIS A 18 -6.67 12.78 -16.75
N VAL A 19 -6.60 13.83 -15.91
CA VAL A 19 -7.51 15.00 -15.95
C VAL A 19 -6.87 16.17 -16.71
N MET A 20 -5.67 16.00 -17.24
CA MET A 20 -5.00 17.00 -18.08
C MET A 20 -5.71 17.06 -19.44
N MET A 21 -6.75 17.87 -19.56
CA MET A 21 -7.40 18.16 -20.84
C MET A 21 -6.80 19.43 -21.43
N ASP A 22 -6.07 19.30 -22.53
CA ASP A 22 -5.62 20.45 -23.31
C ASP A 22 -6.70 20.89 -24.31
N PHE A 23 -6.60 22.15 -24.77
CA PHE A 23 -7.49 22.67 -25.80
C PHE A 23 -7.45 21.81 -27.07
N GLY A 24 -6.27 21.30 -27.44
CA GLY A 24 -6.10 20.38 -28.56
C GLY A 24 -6.86 19.06 -28.38
N ASP A 25 -6.86 18.48 -27.18
CA ASP A 25 -7.53 17.20 -26.94
C ASP A 25 -9.06 17.29 -27.08
N VAL A 26 -9.63 18.47 -26.84
CA VAL A 26 -11.08 18.70 -26.88
C VAL A 26 -11.54 19.21 -28.25
N PHE A 27 -10.76 20.09 -28.89
CA PHE A 27 -11.21 20.84 -30.07
C PHE A 27 -10.32 20.64 -31.31
N ALA A 28 -9.27 19.81 -31.28
CA ALA A 28 -8.34 19.68 -32.40
C ALA A 28 -9.06 19.50 -33.73
N GLU A 29 -8.77 20.41 -34.65
CA GLU A 29 -9.21 20.33 -36.04
C GLU A 29 -8.26 19.42 -36.82
N PRO A 30 -8.74 18.64 -37.81
CA PRO A 30 -7.90 17.81 -38.66
C PRO A 30 -7.10 18.67 -39.65
N ASP A 31 -5.88 18.24 -40.01
CA ASP A 31 -4.96 18.95 -40.92
C ASP A 31 -5.58 19.32 -42.29
N SER A 32 -6.62 18.60 -42.71
CA SER A 32 -7.33 18.82 -43.97
C SER A 32 -8.29 20.03 -43.95
N SER A 33 -8.68 20.54 -42.78
CA SER A 33 -9.71 21.58 -42.67
C SER A 33 -9.46 22.51 -41.47
N HIS A 34 -8.45 23.37 -41.58
CA HIS A 34 -8.17 24.39 -40.57
C HIS A 34 -9.08 25.61 -40.70
N SER A 35 -9.65 26.03 -39.57
CA SER A 35 -10.33 27.30 -39.39
C SER A 35 -9.36 28.48 -39.44
N TRP A 36 -9.89 29.70 -39.44
CA TRP A 36 -9.04 30.88 -39.46
C TRP A 36 -8.20 31.01 -38.19
N GLN A 37 -6.90 31.29 -38.36
CA GLN A 37 -5.91 31.39 -37.28
C GLN A 37 -6.28 32.37 -36.16
N TRP A 38 -7.05 33.42 -36.46
CA TRP A 38 -7.48 34.37 -35.43
C TRP A 38 -8.58 33.77 -34.53
N THR A 39 -9.53 33.03 -35.10
CA THR A 39 -10.59 32.34 -34.36
C THR A 39 -10.01 31.27 -33.46
N TRP A 40 -9.08 30.46 -33.98
CA TRP A 40 -8.39 29.42 -33.23
C TRP A 40 -7.63 29.97 -32.00
N ARG A 41 -6.90 31.08 -32.16
CA ARG A 41 -6.18 31.74 -31.05
C ARG A 41 -7.11 32.31 -29.98
N ILE A 42 -8.22 32.92 -30.37
CA ILE A 42 -9.20 33.47 -29.43
C ILE A 42 -9.89 32.34 -28.67
N ALA A 43 -10.29 31.27 -29.36
CA ALA A 43 -10.89 30.09 -28.76
C ALA A 43 -9.96 29.47 -27.70
N HIS A 44 -8.69 29.25 -28.04
CA HIS A 44 -7.69 28.75 -27.09
C HIS A 44 -7.58 29.69 -25.86
N ARG A 45 -7.46 31.01 -26.07
CA ARG A 45 -7.33 31.96 -24.96
C ARG A 45 -8.55 31.96 -24.03
N ILE A 46 -9.75 31.96 -24.59
CA ILE A 46 -10.99 31.94 -23.79
C ILE A 46 -11.11 30.61 -23.05
N TYR A 47 -10.84 29.49 -23.73
CA TYR A 47 -10.89 28.15 -23.12
C TYR A 47 -9.95 28.05 -21.91
N SER A 48 -8.68 28.39 -22.06
CA SER A 48 -7.69 28.29 -20.97
C SER A 48 -8.01 29.22 -19.80
N PHE A 49 -8.61 30.39 -20.07
CA PHE A 49 -9.04 31.30 -19.02
C PHE A 49 -10.25 30.77 -18.26
N ILE A 50 -11.31 30.37 -18.97
CA ILE A 50 -12.57 29.92 -18.36
C ILE A 50 -12.37 28.60 -17.62
N SER A 51 -11.68 27.62 -18.22
CA SER A 51 -11.40 26.33 -17.57
C SER A 51 -10.63 26.51 -16.27
N GLY A 52 -9.55 27.30 -16.28
CA GLY A 52 -8.77 27.62 -15.09
C GLY A 52 -9.56 28.40 -14.04
N PHE A 53 -10.37 29.38 -14.45
CA PHE A 53 -11.16 30.19 -13.52
C PHE A 53 -12.27 29.36 -12.84
N VAL A 54 -13.05 28.62 -13.62
CA VAL A 54 -14.14 27.77 -13.11
C VAL A 54 -13.57 26.70 -12.19
N TYR A 55 -12.48 26.03 -12.58
CA TYR A 55 -11.81 25.06 -11.71
C TYR A 55 -11.40 25.68 -10.38
N LYS A 56 -10.76 26.86 -10.39
CA LYS A 56 -10.34 27.55 -9.16
C LYS A 56 -11.52 27.97 -8.30
N LEU A 57 -12.62 28.42 -8.90
CA LEU A 57 -13.84 28.80 -8.19
C LEU A 57 -14.49 27.58 -7.51
N LEU A 58 -14.68 26.49 -8.25
CA LEU A 58 -15.23 25.25 -7.70
C LEU A 58 -14.31 24.68 -6.62
N ALA A 59 -13.00 24.66 -6.85
CA ALA A 59 -12.03 24.23 -5.85
C ALA A 59 -12.12 25.07 -4.58
N ALA A 60 -12.29 26.39 -4.67
CA ALA A 60 -12.46 27.23 -3.48
C ALA A 60 -13.74 26.90 -2.70
N ILE A 61 -14.85 26.68 -3.41
CA ILE A 61 -16.16 26.39 -2.79
C ILE A 61 -16.17 25.01 -2.14
N PHE A 62 -15.61 23.99 -2.80
CA PHE A 62 -15.72 22.60 -2.35
C PHE A 62 -14.51 22.13 -1.54
N ALA A 63 -13.28 22.57 -1.85
CA ALA A 63 -12.10 22.03 -1.16
C ALA A 63 -12.08 22.39 0.33
N ILE A 64 -12.53 23.60 0.69
CA ILE A 64 -12.57 24.04 2.09
C ILE A 64 -13.54 23.19 2.93
N PRO A 65 -14.84 23.05 2.59
CA PRO A 65 -15.76 22.24 3.37
C PRO A 65 -15.38 20.75 3.36
N ILE A 66 -14.88 20.22 2.25
CA ILE A 66 -14.40 18.84 2.18
C ILE A 66 -13.19 18.63 3.10
N ALA A 67 -12.22 19.56 3.11
CA ALA A 67 -11.06 19.48 4.00
C ALA A 67 -11.48 19.50 5.48
N ILE A 68 -12.46 20.34 5.85
CA ILE A 68 -13.01 20.37 7.21
C ILE A 68 -13.67 19.03 7.56
N LEU A 69 -14.51 18.48 6.67
CA LEU A 69 -15.18 17.21 6.87
C LEU A 69 -14.18 16.06 7.10
N PHE A 70 -13.19 15.93 6.21
CA PHE A 70 -12.17 14.89 6.34
C PHE A 70 -11.28 15.10 7.56
N GLY A 71 -10.98 16.34 7.93
CA GLY A 71 -10.25 16.66 9.16
C GLY A 71 -10.99 16.17 10.40
N ILE A 72 -12.30 16.41 10.49
CA ILE A 72 -13.14 15.94 11.60
C ILE A 72 -13.24 14.41 11.62
N LEU A 73 -13.49 13.79 10.47
CA LEU A 73 -13.56 12.32 10.36
C LEU A 73 -12.25 11.67 10.80
N PHE A 74 -11.11 12.20 10.35
CA PHE A 74 -9.80 11.72 10.74
C PHE A 74 -9.55 11.88 12.24
N ALA A 75 -9.90 13.04 12.81
CA ALA A 75 -9.77 13.28 14.25
C ALA A 75 -10.60 12.30 15.08
N LEU A 76 -11.85 12.04 14.68
CA LEU A 76 -12.72 11.06 15.35
C LEU A 76 -12.17 9.64 15.22
N PHE A 77 -11.77 9.23 14.02
CA PHE A 77 -11.17 7.92 13.79
C PHE A 77 -9.90 7.72 14.63
N SER A 78 -9.04 8.74 14.69
CA SER A 78 -7.83 8.73 15.53
C SER A 78 -8.17 8.59 17.01
N ALA A 79 -9.17 9.34 17.50
CA ALA A 79 -9.63 9.23 18.88
C ALA A 79 -10.16 7.82 19.19
N ILE A 80 -10.99 7.24 18.33
CA ILE A 80 -11.49 5.87 18.50
C ILE A 80 -10.32 4.87 18.50
N SER A 81 -9.36 5.01 17.58
CA SER A 81 -8.21 4.11 17.50
C SER A 81 -7.35 4.14 18.78
N ILE A 82 -7.07 5.34 19.29
CA ILE A 82 -6.25 5.53 20.49
C ILE A 82 -7.01 5.11 21.76
N PHE A 83 -8.23 5.59 21.93
CA PHE A 83 -8.98 5.40 23.19
C PHE A 83 -9.79 4.11 23.25
N LEU A 84 -10.12 3.49 22.12
CA LEU A 84 -10.92 2.26 22.09
C LEU A 84 -10.15 1.08 21.49
N CYS A 85 -9.59 1.21 20.29
CA CYS A 85 -8.89 0.07 19.66
C CYS A 85 -7.63 -0.33 20.42
N THR A 86 -6.85 0.62 20.93
CA THR A 86 -5.63 0.32 21.69
C THR A 86 -5.90 -0.44 22.99
N PRO A 87 -6.80 0.01 23.90
CA PRO A 87 -7.09 -0.76 25.12
C PRO A 87 -7.79 -2.09 24.83
N ILE A 88 -8.71 -2.15 23.85
CA ILE A 88 -9.31 -3.43 23.45
C ILE A 88 -8.24 -4.38 22.92
N GLY A 89 -7.33 -3.90 22.07
CA GLY A 89 -6.22 -4.69 21.54
C GLY A 89 -5.33 -5.23 22.66
N ARG A 90 -5.02 -4.41 23.68
CA ARG A 90 -4.29 -4.88 24.86
C ARG A 90 -5.09 -5.89 25.69
N LEU A 91 -6.39 -5.67 25.87
CA LEU A 91 -7.25 -6.58 26.62
C LEU A 91 -7.37 -7.94 25.94
N LEU A 92 -7.55 -7.97 24.63
CA LEU A 92 -7.58 -9.19 23.81
C LEU A 92 -6.20 -9.88 23.73
N GLY A 93 -5.12 -9.11 23.83
CA GLY A 93 -3.76 -9.63 23.89
C GLY A 93 -3.47 -10.50 25.12
N ILE A 94 -4.15 -10.26 26.25
CA ILE A 94 -3.96 -11.05 27.48
C ILE A 94 -4.37 -12.52 27.30
N PRO A 95 -5.63 -12.86 26.94
CA PRO A 95 -6.03 -14.25 26.71
C PRO A 95 -5.32 -14.85 25.50
N ALA A 96 -5.05 -14.07 24.45
CA ALA A 96 -4.31 -14.54 23.28
C ALA A 96 -2.88 -14.98 23.64
N ASN A 97 -2.19 -14.23 24.50
CA ASN A 97 -0.87 -14.61 25.01
C ASN A 97 -0.95 -15.86 25.91
N GLY A 98 -2.04 -16.02 26.67
CA GLY A 98 -2.30 -17.24 27.42
C GLY A 98 -2.44 -18.47 26.51
N ILE A 99 -3.21 -18.35 25.44
CA ILE A 99 -3.38 -19.39 24.42
C ILE A 99 -2.04 -19.67 23.71
N ALA A 100 -1.31 -18.63 23.32
CA ALA A 100 -0.01 -18.77 22.66
C ALA A 100 0.99 -19.53 23.54
N LYS A 101 1.05 -19.23 24.85
CA LYS A 101 1.88 -19.97 25.80
C LYS A 101 1.42 -21.40 26.02
N ALA A 102 0.12 -21.64 26.06
CA ALA A 102 -0.41 -23.00 26.17
C ALA A 102 -0.08 -23.84 24.93
N TRP A 103 -0.16 -23.22 23.74
CA TRP A 103 0.25 -23.82 22.48
C TRP A 103 1.75 -24.10 22.44
N ASP A 104 2.57 -23.12 22.83
CA ASP A 104 4.02 -23.25 22.92
C ASP A 104 4.42 -24.40 23.86
N PHE A 105 3.78 -24.49 25.04
CA PHE A 105 3.98 -25.59 25.96
C PHE A 105 3.57 -26.94 25.36
N PHE A 106 2.44 -27.00 24.65
CA PHE A 106 1.98 -28.23 24.01
C PHE A 106 2.98 -28.71 22.95
N VAL A 107 3.45 -27.81 22.10
CA VAL A 107 4.45 -28.11 21.07
C VAL A 107 5.73 -28.63 21.71
N HIS A 108 6.30 -27.91 22.68
CA HIS A 108 7.55 -28.31 23.31
C HIS A 108 7.44 -29.60 24.14
N ARG A 109 6.29 -29.85 24.78
CA ARG A 109 6.14 -31.03 25.64
C ARG A 109 5.83 -32.30 24.86
N PHE A 110 5.10 -32.20 23.75
CA PHE A 110 4.65 -33.37 23.01
C PHE A 110 5.32 -33.53 21.65
N LEU A 111 5.43 -32.46 20.87
CA LEU A 111 5.96 -32.55 19.52
C LEU A 111 7.48 -32.65 19.52
N ASP A 112 8.20 -31.88 20.33
CA ASP A 112 9.67 -31.94 20.39
C ASP A 112 10.22 -33.34 20.71
N PRO A 113 9.76 -34.09 21.73
CA PRO A 113 10.28 -35.43 21.98
C PRO A 113 9.95 -36.41 20.85
N ILE A 114 8.81 -36.25 20.17
CA ILE A 114 8.44 -37.08 19.02
C ILE A 114 9.38 -36.79 17.85
N PHE A 115 9.56 -35.52 17.48
CA PHE A 115 10.43 -35.12 16.38
C PHE A 115 11.92 -35.39 16.68
N SER A 116 12.34 -35.24 17.93
CA SER A 116 13.70 -35.61 18.36
C SER A 116 13.93 -37.13 18.25
N SER A 117 12.96 -37.94 18.69
CA SER A 117 13.04 -39.40 18.55
C SER A 117 13.06 -39.84 17.08
N LEU A 118 12.22 -39.22 16.24
CA LEU A 118 12.22 -39.46 14.79
C LEU A 118 13.54 -39.02 14.15
N GLY A 119 14.11 -37.89 14.57
CA GLY A 119 15.41 -37.40 14.14
C GLY A 119 16.54 -38.36 14.47
N LEU A 120 16.55 -38.92 15.68
CA LEU A 120 17.53 -39.94 16.10
C LEU A 120 17.38 -41.24 15.31
N CYS A 121 16.16 -41.71 15.08
CA CYS A 121 15.90 -42.89 14.26
C CYS A 121 16.38 -42.67 12.82
N CYS A 122 15.96 -41.58 12.17
CA CYS A 122 16.37 -41.25 10.80
C CYS A 122 17.87 -41.00 10.69
N GLY A 123 18.50 -40.36 11.68
CA GLY A 123 19.95 -40.21 11.76
C GLY A 123 20.66 -41.56 11.83
N ALA A 124 20.19 -42.47 12.69
CA ALA A 124 20.73 -43.83 12.78
C ALA A 124 20.55 -44.63 11.46
N PHE A 125 19.44 -44.44 10.74
CA PHE A 125 19.25 -45.04 9.40
C PHE A 125 20.15 -44.40 8.35
N ALA A 126 20.39 -43.09 8.40
CA ALA A 126 21.26 -42.38 7.48
C ALA A 126 22.74 -42.76 7.68
N SER A 127 23.23 -42.78 8.93
CA SER A 127 24.59 -43.20 9.26
C SER A 127 24.88 -44.63 8.79
N ARG A 128 23.91 -45.55 8.97
CA ARG A 128 24.03 -46.94 8.52
C ARG A 128 24.13 -47.05 6.99
N LYS A 129 23.53 -46.13 6.23
CA LYS A 129 23.68 -46.10 4.76
C LYS A 129 25.07 -45.63 4.34
N THR A 130 25.69 -44.69 5.06
CA THR A 130 27.04 -44.20 4.76
C THR A 130 28.10 -45.27 5.04
N ASP A 131 27.98 -46.01 6.14
CA ASP A 131 28.84 -47.17 6.44
C ASP A 131 28.74 -48.29 5.38
N MET A 132 27.59 -48.42 4.72
CA MET A 132 27.45 -49.37 3.60
C MET A 132 28.05 -48.85 2.29
N HIS A 133 28.15 -47.54 2.08
CA HIS A 133 28.85 -46.97 0.92
C HIS A 133 30.37 -47.01 1.08
N ASP A 134 30.88 -46.97 2.32
CA ASP A 134 32.31 -47.17 2.64
C ASP A 134 32.68 -48.66 2.85
N SER A 135 31.74 -49.59 2.61
CA SER A 135 32.05 -51.02 2.59
C SER A 135 32.91 -51.37 1.36
N PRO A 136 33.85 -52.32 1.47
CA PRO A 136 35.11 -52.38 0.69
C PRO A 136 34.89 -52.88 -0.75
N THR A 137 34.21 -52.10 -1.57
CA THR A 137 34.13 -52.28 -3.03
C THR A 137 34.98 -51.25 -3.78
N VAL A 138 35.59 -50.28 -3.07
CA VAL A 138 36.59 -49.34 -3.60
C VAL A 138 38.04 -49.79 -3.39
N LEU A 139 38.26 -51.01 -2.88
CA LEU A 139 39.58 -51.65 -2.76
C LEU A 139 39.68 -52.98 -3.52
N ALA A 140 38.84 -53.17 -4.55
CA ALA A 140 38.96 -54.29 -5.50
C ALA A 140 39.03 -53.75 -6.93
#